data_AF-A0A316I2P3-F1
#
_entry.id   AF-A0A316I2P3-F1
#
_cell.length_a   1.000
_cell.length_b   1.000
_cell.length_c   1.000
_cell.angle_alpha   90.00
_cell.angle_beta   90.00
_cell.angle_gamma   90.00
#
_symmetry.space_group_name_H-M   'P 1'
#
loop_
_entity.id
_entity.type
_entity.pdbx_description
1 polymer ?
#
loop_
_entity_poly.entity_id
_entity_poly.type
_entity_poly.pdbx_seq_one_letter_code
_entity_poly.pdbx_strand_id
1 'polypeptide(L)'
;MSAVWQLWLQLWKRLPVLAALASLLWLAALALPPWLGDGSAALLLPLGGLGSLFWHLGLGMVLRGLCRPEILLLPGFRRALLWLGLLDLAQWVLLPALLAAVAGLPHLPVIAAGGVLVAAFGLAGGSGRRTGLAFWAIAIAAGWMPRAAAQLAQALLASPLTPALLLATAALLLTWALRPLLRVTDLPVQDSPLESTSLGRANAVRGDGTPPARGALGRRLRGLFDQAAQRALERALARYRRSPGAAQRLALVRRLLLPHDNPEAIVLRLAVVAAFVTFYFFAAMHRQRFSAAAVGAYAILLALSRFPQLGRGMLRMRPNLADLYLTLAPRTRGEYQKTVADALWLLVPVSTLTALAYTLLGIALVHAAEPGRMLVAAAIVGAAASLVALGVHLIGPEGNVGRGLVNLVVVLGAMLAYWGGYWLLGALGLALGAATLGVLALSFGVAVWFAAQKEYQQREPRFDAPLG
;
A
#
# COMPACT_ATOMS: atom_id res chain seq x y z
N MET A 1 4.51 30.25 -17.02
CA MET A 1 5.28 29.48 -16.02
C MET A 1 6.04 28.38 -16.75
N SER A 2 7.35 28.21 -16.51
CA SER A 2 8.14 27.21 -17.23
C SER A 2 7.64 25.79 -16.93
N ALA A 3 7.62 24.90 -17.93
CA ALA A 3 7.17 23.51 -17.78
C ALA A 3 7.92 22.77 -16.66
N VAL A 4 9.19 23.12 -16.43
CA VAL A 4 10.03 22.58 -15.36
C VAL A 4 9.47 22.92 -13.97
N TRP A 5 9.02 24.15 -13.75
CA TRP A 5 8.43 24.56 -12.48
C TRP A 5 7.11 23.83 -12.20
N GLN A 6 6.29 23.64 -13.23
CA GLN A 6 5.06 22.85 -13.10
C GLN A 6 5.34 21.39 -12.75
N LEU A 7 6.40 20.78 -13.32
CA LEU A 7 6.83 19.43 -13.00
C LEU A 7 7.35 19.31 -11.56
N TRP A 8 8.15 20.26 -11.10
CA TRP A 8 8.66 20.29 -9.72
C TRP A 8 7.52 20.40 -8.69
N LEU A 9 6.51 21.23 -8.96
CA LEU A 9 5.33 21.37 -8.11
C LEU A 9 4.41 20.13 -8.10
N GLN A 10 4.57 19.17 -9.02
CA GLN A 10 3.68 17.99 -9.04
C GLN A 10 3.78 17.18 -7.75
N LEU A 11 4.95 17.16 -7.10
CA LEU A 11 5.11 16.46 -5.84
C LEU A 11 4.28 17.12 -4.73
N TRP A 12 4.33 18.44 -4.63
CA TRP A 12 3.51 19.22 -3.70
C TRP A 12 2.01 19.11 -3.99
N LYS A 13 1.61 19.05 -5.26
CA LYS A 13 0.20 18.90 -5.65
C LYS A 13 -0.36 17.51 -5.37
N ARG A 14 0.42 16.46 -5.63
CA ARG A 14 -0.05 15.07 -5.55
C ARG A 14 0.22 14.43 -4.19
N LEU A 15 1.28 14.83 -3.51
CA LEU A 15 1.78 14.24 -2.26
C LEU A 15 2.27 15.33 -1.27
N PRO A 16 1.40 16.29 -0.88
CA PRO A 16 1.81 17.46 -0.10
C PRO A 16 2.43 17.10 1.26
N VAL A 17 1.88 16.11 1.96
CA VAL A 17 2.37 15.68 3.27
C VAL A 17 3.78 15.09 3.18
N LEU A 18 4.03 14.25 2.17
CA LEU A 18 5.34 13.65 1.96
C LEU A 18 6.37 14.70 1.52
N ALA A 19 5.98 15.63 0.65
CA ALA A 19 6.83 16.74 0.22
C ALA A 19 7.21 17.64 1.41
N ALA A 20 6.24 17.99 2.25
CA ALA A 20 6.46 18.79 3.46
C ALA A 20 7.39 18.07 4.45
N LEU A 21 7.13 16.80 4.74
CA LEU A 21 7.93 16.01 5.68
C LEU A 21 9.37 15.84 5.18
N ALA A 22 9.56 15.49 3.90
CA ALA A 22 10.90 15.38 3.32
C ALA A 22 11.67 16.70 3.35
N SER A 23 10.99 17.82 3.05
CA SER A 23 11.58 19.16 3.10
C SER A 23 11.92 19.57 4.54
N LEU A 24 11.08 19.26 5.53
CA LEU A 24 11.36 19.51 6.94
C LEU A 24 12.55 18.70 7.43
N LEU A 25 12.65 17.42 7.06
CA LEU A 25 13.81 16.58 7.39
C LEU A 25 15.11 17.14 6.78
N TRP A 26 15.05 17.62 5.54
CA TRP A 26 16.18 18.24 4.86
C TRP A 26 16.59 19.57 5.51
N LEU A 27 15.62 20.45 5.79
CA LEU A 27 15.88 21.71 6.48
C LEU A 27 16.44 21.48 7.88
N ALA A 28 15.91 20.50 8.62
CA ALA A 28 16.46 20.10 9.92
C ALA A 28 17.91 19.63 9.78
N ALA A 29 18.22 18.79 8.79
CA ALA A 29 19.58 18.33 8.54
C ALA A 29 20.56 19.47 8.18
N LEU A 30 20.08 20.54 7.51
CA LEU A 30 20.89 21.69 7.13
C LEU A 30 21.01 22.78 8.21
N ALA A 31 19.99 22.98 9.05
CA ALA A 31 19.90 24.10 9.99
C ALA A 31 20.37 23.77 11.41
N LEU A 32 20.32 22.50 11.80
CA LEU A 32 20.77 22.00 13.11
C LEU A 32 22.30 21.84 13.30
N PRO A 33 23.18 21.74 12.27
CA PRO A 33 24.63 21.62 12.46
C PRO A 33 25.29 22.71 13.33
N PRO A 34 24.95 24.02 13.23
CA PRO A 34 25.58 25.03 14.08
C PRO A 34 25.08 25.04 15.54
N TRP A 35 24.04 24.27 15.89
CA TRP A 35 23.39 24.30 17.21
C TRP A 35 23.68 23.06 18.06
N LEU A 36 24.15 21.97 17.46
CA LEU A 36 24.47 20.73 18.14
C LEU A 36 25.98 20.49 17.99
N GLY A 37 26.71 20.47 19.11
CA GLY A 37 28.17 20.27 19.14
C GLY A 37 28.67 18.96 18.48
N ASP A 38 29.95 18.65 18.63
CA ASP A 38 30.73 17.67 17.84
C ASP A 38 30.13 16.24 17.66
N GLY A 39 29.13 15.83 18.44
CA GLY A 39 28.40 14.56 18.28
C GLY A 39 27.22 14.58 17.28
N SER A 40 26.89 15.73 16.69
CA SER A 40 25.67 15.94 15.91
C SER A 40 25.70 15.35 14.49
N ALA A 41 26.89 15.18 13.90
CA ALA A 41 27.06 14.64 12.56
C ALA A 41 26.47 13.22 12.39
N ALA A 42 26.49 12.43 13.47
CA ALA A 42 25.92 11.08 13.51
C ALA A 42 24.38 11.04 13.36
N LEU A 43 23.69 12.14 13.74
CA LEU A 43 22.23 12.27 13.63
C LEU A 43 21.82 13.01 12.34
N LEU A 44 22.64 13.94 11.86
CA LEU A 44 22.32 14.82 10.73
C LEU A 44 22.43 14.12 9.36
N LEU A 45 23.44 13.27 9.16
CA LEU A 45 23.61 12.47 7.94
C LEU A 45 22.42 11.53 7.66
N PRO A 46 21.93 10.73 8.64
CA PRO A 46 20.76 9.88 8.42
C PRO A 46 19.46 10.69 8.23
N LEU A 47 19.30 11.84 8.88
CA LEU A 47 18.15 12.73 8.66
C LEU A 47 18.10 13.28 7.23
N GLY A 48 19.23 13.80 6.72
CA GLY A 48 19.34 14.27 5.34
C GLY A 48 19.17 13.15 4.31
N GLY A 49 19.74 11.98 4.60
CA GLY A 49 19.56 10.77 3.79
C GLY A 49 18.10 10.31 3.72
N LEU A 50 17.39 10.29 4.86
CA LEU A 50 15.96 9.96 4.90
C LEU A 50 15.10 11.00 4.17
N GLY A 51 15.38 12.29 4.36
CA GLY A 51 14.71 13.36 3.63
C GLY A 51 14.85 13.20 2.11
N SER A 52 16.08 12.97 1.64
CA SER A 52 16.37 12.70 0.23
C SER A 52 15.66 11.44 -0.25
N LEU A 53 15.73 10.34 0.51
CA LEU A 53 15.07 9.08 0.16
C LEU A 53 13.55 9.28 -0.02
N PHE A 54 12.89 9.94 0.92
CA PHE A 54 11.44 10.19 0.84
C PHE A 54 11.07 11.10 -0.33
N TRP A 55 11.81 12.20 -0.53
CA TRP A 55 11.59 13.10 -1.66
C TRP A 55 11.65 12.37 -3.00
N HIS A 56 12.72 11.62 -3.23
CA HIS A 56 12.94 10.89 -4.47
C HIS A 56 11.96 9.72 -4.64
N LEU A 57 11.53 9.07 -3.54
CA LEU A 57 10.45 8.08 -3.55
C LEU A 57 9.14 8.72 -4.02
N GLY A 58 8.82 9.91 -3.51
CA GLY A 58 7.72 10.74 -3.98
C GLY A 58 7.81 11.07 -5.46
N LEU A 59 8.97 11.56 -5.91
CA LEU A 59 9.21 11.87 -7.33
C LEU A 59 9.04 10.64 -8.22
N GLY A 60 9.56 9.48 -7.83
CA GLY A 60 9.37 8.23 -8.57
C GLY A 60 7.90 7.86 -8.75
N MET A 61 7.07 8.06 -7.72
CA MET A 61 5.62 7.82 -7.79
C MET A 61 4.91 8.82 -8.71
N VAL A 62 5.33 10.09 -8.69
CA VAL A 62 4.76 11.16 -9.53
C VAL A 62 5.15 10.98 -10.99
N LEU A 63 6.43 10.71 -11.26
CA LEU A 63 6.97 10.47 -12.61
C LEU A 63 6.25 9.32 -13.31
N ARG A 64 5.92 8.26 -12.57
CA ARG A 64 5.13 7.14 -13.09
C ARG A 64 3.72 7.55 -13.54
N GLY A 65 3.16 8.61 -12.98
CA GLY A 65 1.87 9.15 -13.43
C GLY A 65 1.98 10.11 -14.62
N LEU A 66 3.16 10.69 -14.84
CA LEU A 66 3.43 11.72 -15.85
C LEU A 66 4.07 11.17 -17.12
N CYS A 67 4.90 10.13 -17.03
CA CYS A 67 5.56 9.48 -18.16
C CYS A 67 4.60 8.53 -18.90
N ARG A 68 3.43 9.04 -19.29
CA ARG A 68 2.48 8.29 -20.12
C ARG A 68 2.85 8.40 -21.59
N PRO A 69 2.49 7.42 -22.44
CA PRO A 69 2.72 7.47 -23.89
C PRO A 69 2.28 8.79 -24.51
N GLU A 70 1.09 9.29 -24.13
CA GLU A 70 0.50 10.50 -24.71
C GLU A 70 1.27 11.77 -24.31
N ILE A 71 1.80 11.81 -23.08
CA ILE A 71 2.55 12.94 -22.54
C ILE A 71 4.00 12.93 -23.05
N LEU A 72 4.60 11.74 -23.21
CA LEU A 72 5.96 11.56 -23.73
C LEU A 72 6.10 12.04 -25.18
N LEU A 73 5.00 12.10 -25.93
CA LEU A 73 4.94 12.62 -27.29
C LEU A 73 4.85 14.15 -27.35
N LEU A 74 4.61 14.84 -26.22
CA LEU A 74 4.56 16.30 -26.19
C LEU A 74 5.93 16.92 -26.49
N PRO A 75 5.98 18.00 -27.29
CA PRO A 75 7.22 18.65 -27.65
C PRO A 75 7.95 19.18 -26.41
N GLY A 76 9.25 18.88 -26.30
CA GLY A 76 10.10 19.38 -25.22
C GLY A 76 9.92 18.73 -23.85
N PHE A 77 8.98 17.79 -23.66
CA PHE A 77 8.74 17.12 -22.38
C PHE A 77 10.00 16.41 -21.83
N ARG A 78 10.72 15.69 -22.70
CA ARG A 78 11.98 15.02 -22.31
C ARG A 78 13.07 16.01 -21.87
N ARG A 79 13.14 17.17 -22.51
CA ARG A 79 14.09 18.24 -22.14
C ARG A 79 13.72 18.84 -20.78
N ALA A 80 12.42 19.07 -20.54
CA ALA A 80 11.94 19.54 -19.24
C ALA A 80 12.21 18.52 -18.12
N LEU A 81 12.09 17.22 -18.41
CA LEU A 81 12.42 16.15 -17.47
C LEU A 81 13.92 16.12 -17.11
N LEU A 82 14.81 16.34 -18.08
CA LEU A 82 16.25 16.45 -17.82
C LEU A 82 16.57 17.64 -16.92
N TRP A 83 15.96 18.80 -17.20
CA TRP A 83 16.13 19.99 -16.36
C TRP A 83 15.63 19.79 -14.93
N LEU A 84 14.50 19.08 -14.76
CA LEU A 84 14.03 18.70 -13.44
C LEU A 84 15.07 17.86 -12.69
N GLY A 85 15.66 16.86 -13.35
CA GLY A 85 16.71 16.03 -12.75
C GLY A 85 17.98 16.80 -12.36
N LEU A 86 18.38 17.78 -13.18
CA LEU A 86 19.52 18.66 -12.86
C LEU A 86 19.24 19.55 -11.65
N LEU A 87 18.04 20.14 -11.57
CA LEU A 87 17.63 20.94 -10.41
C LEU A 87 17.56 20.10 -9.13
N ASP A 88 17.05 18.88 -9.23
CA ASP A 88 16.94 17.95 -8.10
C ASP A 88 18.32 17.55 -7.57
N LEU A 89 19.27 17.25 -8.47
CA LEU A 89 20.66 16.96 -8.12
C LEU A 89 21.36 18.17 -7.50
N ALA A 90 21.08 19.39 -8.00
CA ALA A 90 21.60 20.61 -7.43
C ALA A 90 21.11 20.83 -5.98
N GLN A 91 19.80 20.66 -5.75
CA GLN A 91 19.18 20.89 -4.46
C GLN A 91 19.56 19.82 -3.42
N TRP A 92 19.53 18.54 -3.79
CA TRP A 92 19.62 17.43 -2.84
C TRP A 92 21.01 16.83 -2.68
N VAL A 93 21.92 17.08 -3.62
CA VAL A 93 23.28 16.52 -3.59
C VAL A 93 24.33 17.63 -3.53
N LEU A 94 24.31 18.56 -4.49
CA LEU A 94 25.36 19.59 -4.58
C LEU A 94 25.31 20.55 -3.39
N LEU A 95 24.13 21.06 -3.03
CA LEU A 95 23.99 22.02 -1.93
C LEU A 95 24.42 21.45 -0.57
N PRO A 96 23.98 20.23 -0.16
CA PRO A 96 24.51 19.59 1.06
C PRO A 96 26.01 19.29 1.00
N ALA A 97 26.54 18.88 -0.16
CA ALA A 97 27.97 18.62 -0.32
C ALA A 97 28.83 19.88 -0.20
N LEU A 98 28.36 21.02 -0.73
CA LEU A 98 29.02 22.32 -0.57
C LEU A 98 29.00 22.77 0.88
N LEU A 99 27.87 22.61 1.58
CA LEU A 99 27.79 22.94 3.01
C LEU A 99 28.70 22.03 3.85
N ALA A 100 28.77 20.74 3.53
CA ALA A 100 29.71 19.82 4.17
C ALA A 100 31.18 20.23 3.94
N ALA A 101 31.50 20.73 2.73
CA ALA A 101 32.84 21.22 2.41
C ALA A 101 33.20 22.47 3.19
N VAL A 102 32.26 23.42 3.32
CA VAL A 102 32.44 24.62 4.16
C VAL A 102 32.58 24.26 5.64
N ALA A 103 31.86 23.24 6.10
CA ALA A 103 31.96 22.73 7.47
C ALA A 103 33.20 21.85 7.74
N GLY A 104 34.06 21.62 6.74
CA GLY A 104 35.30 20.85 6.89
C GLY A 104 35.09 19.36 7.16
N LEU A 105 33.94 18.79 6.77
CA LEU A 105 33.66 17.37 7.02
C LEU A 105 34.59 16.46 6.20
N PRO A 106 35.15 15.39 6.80
CA PRO A 106 35.97 14.43 6.08
C PRO A 106 35.12 13.59 5.09
N HIS A 107 35.77 13.03 4.07
CA HIS A 107 35.15 12.13 3.08
C HIS A 107 34.05 12.75 2.18
N LEU A 108 34.13 14.04 1.87
CA LEU A 108 33.23 14.75 0.93
C LEU A 108 32.85 13.98 -0.35
N PRO A 109 33.78 13.36 -1.11
CA PRO A 109 33.41 12.64 -2.33
C PRO A 109 32.52 11.42 -2.05
N VAL A 110 32.71 10.76 -0.90
CA VAL A 110 31.88 9.61 -0.48
C VAL A 110 30.50 10.10 -0.06
N ILE A 111 30.40 11.23 0.65
CA ILE A 111 29.12 11.83 1.06
C ILE A 111 28.30 12.23 -0.18
N ALA A 112 28.93 12.92 -1.14
CA ALA A 112 28.27 13.34 -2.38
C ALA A 112 27.81 12.13 -3.22
N ALA A 113 28.70 11.16 -3.45
CA ALA A 113 28.37 9.95 -4.21
C ALA A 113 27.29 9.09 -3.50
N GLY A 114 27.35 9.01 -2.17
CA GLY A 114 26.34 8.36 -1.34
C GLY A 114 24.98 9.06 -1.43
N GLY A 115 24.96 10.40 -1.46
CA GLY A 115 23.74 11.20 -1.67
C GLY A 115 23.07 10.89 -3.01
N VAL A 116 23.86 10.80 -4.10
CA VAL A 116 23.36 10.37 -5.42
C VAL A 116 22.80 8.96 -5.37
N LEU A 117 23.46 8.04 -4.67
CA LEU A 117 22.99 6.67 -4.52
C LEU A 117 21.67 6.60 -3.75
N VAL A 118 21.52 7.35 -2.66
CA VAL A 118 20.27 7.44 -1.87
C VAL A 118 19.12 8.01 -2.71
N ALA A 119 19.39 9.07 -3.47
CA ALA A 119 18.44 9.66 -4.41
C ALA A 119 18.00 8.65 -5.48
N ALA A 120 18.97 7.95 -6.10
CA ALA A 120 18.71 6.89 -7.07
C ALA A 120 17.88 5.76 -6.48
N PHE A 121 18.18 5.33 -5.25
CA PHE A 121 17.38 4.33 -4.53
C PHE A 121 15.96 4.78 -4.24
N GLY A 122 15.76 6.02 -3.77
CA GLY A 122 14.44 6.59 -3.53
C GLY A 122 13.61 6.61 -4.80
N LEU A 123 14.17 7.17 -5.88
CA LEU A 123 13.52 7.26 -7.19
C LEU A 123 13.20 5.88 -7.76
N ALA A 124 14.13 4.94 -7.65
CA ALA A 124 13.95 3.56 -8.04
C ALA A 124 12.83 2.89 -7.22
N GLY A 125 12.78 3.11 -5.91
CA GLY A 125 11.74 2.58 -5.02
C GLY A 125 10.33 3.15 -5.30
N GLY A 126 10.24 4.42 -5.70
CA GLY A 126 8.98 5.06 -6.07
C GLY A 126 8.48 4.68 -7.47
N SER A 127 9.39 4.51 -8.43
CA SER A 127 9.08 4.19 -9.84
C SER A 127 8.76 2.72 -10.08
N GLY A 128 9.31 1.78 -9.29
CA GLY A 128 9.18 0.34 -9.51
C GLY A 128 9.16 -0.51 -8.23
N ARG A 129 8.43 -1.63 -8.26
CA ARG A 129 8.32 -2.54 -7.10
C ARG A 129 9.55 -3.43 -6.89
N ARG A 130 10.33 -3.73 -7.94
CA ARG A 130 11.46 -4.69 -7.88
C ARG A 130 12.72 -4.09 -7.25
N THR A 131 12.99 -2.83 -7.56
CA THR A 131 14.03 -1.97 -6.98
C THR A 131 13.84 -1.76 -5.48
N GLY A 132 12.62 -1.45 -5.04
CA GLY A 132 12.31 -1.32 -3.61
C GLY A 132 12.50 -2.62 -2.82
N LEU A 133 12.32 -3.80 -3.43
CA LEU A 133 12.60 -5.08 -2.77
C LEU A 133 14.10 -5.34 -2.60
N ALA A 134 14.94 -4.87 -3.52
CA ALA A 134 16.39 -5.00 -3.39
C ALA A 134 16.92 -4.20 -2.19
N PHE A 135 16.36 -3.01 -1.93
CA PHE A 135 16.66 -2.24 -0.72
C PHE A 135 16.37 -3.06 0.55
N TRP A 136 15.19 -3.67 0.64
CA TRP A 136 14.84 -4.51 1.79
C TRP A 136 15.76 -5.72 1.91
N ALA A 137 16.14 -6.36 0.81
CA ALA A 137 17.08 -7.48 0.84
C ALA A 137 18.46 -7.07 1.41
N ILE A 138 18.99 -5.90 0.99
CA ILE A 138 20.26 -5.36 1.50
C ILE A 138 20.13 -5.01 3.00
N ALA A 139 19.05 -4.34 3.39
CA ALA A 139 18.82 -3.97 4.79
C ALA A 139 18.67 -5.21 5.69
N ILE A 140 17.95 -6.25 5.23
CA ILE A 140 17.79 -7.52 5.93
C ILE A 140 19.15 -8.22 6.06
N ALA A 141 19.93 -8.30 4.98
CA ALA A 141 21.27 -8.91 5.01
C ALA A 141 22.22 -8.18 5.98
N ALA A 142 22.21 -6.84 5.96
CA ALA A 142 22.97 -6.02 6.89
C ALA A 142 22.55 -6.24 8.36
N GLY A 143 21.25 -6.40 8.62
CA GLY A 143 20.73 -6.74 9.94
C GLY A 143 21.09 -8.16 10.41
N TRP A 144 21.21 -9.11 9.48
CA TRP A 144 21.60 -10.49 9.76
C TRP A 144 23.08 -10.60 10.17
N MET A 145 23.96 -9.86 9.48
CA MET A 145 25.42 -9.87 9.68
C MET A 145 25.96 -8.48 10.04
N PRO A 146 25.62 -7.92 11.22
CA PRO A 146 25.97 -6.54 11.56
C PRO A 146 27.49 -6.31 11.64
N ARG A 147 28.26 -7.31 12.08
CA ARG A 147 29.73 -7.25 12.10
C ARG A 147 30.32 -7.18 10.70
N ALA A 148 29.82 -8.00 9.78
CA ALA A 148 30.26 -7.98 8.39
C ALA A 148 29.85 -6.67 7.69
N ALA A 149 28.66 -6.15 7.97
CA ALA A 149 28.20 -4.86 7.46
C ALA A 149 29.08 -3.70 7.95
N ALA A 150 29.46 -3.70 9.23
CA ALA A 150 30.36 -2.70 9.80
C ALA A 150 31.77 -2.80 9.19
N GLN A 151 32.32 -4.00 9.05
CA GLN A 151 33.62 -4.25 8.41
C GLN A 151 33.61 -3.81 6.95
N LEU A 152 32.54 -4.09 6.22
CA LEU A 152 32.39 -3.68 4.82
C LEU A 152 32.25 -2.16 4.70
N ALA A 153 31.52 -1.50 5.60
CA ALA A 153 31.45 -0.04 5.64
C ALA A 153 32.81 0.61 5.92
N GLN A 154 33.58 0.06 6.87
CA GLN A 154 34.94 0.53 7.17
C GLN A 154 35.90 0.34 5.97
N ALA A 155 35.84 -0.82 5.31
CA ALA A 155 36.63 -1.08 4.11
C ALA A 155 36.27 -0.14 2.95
N LEU A 156 34.98 0.17 2.78
CA LEU A 156 34.52 1.15 1.80
C LEU A 156 34.98 2.57 2.15
N LEU A 157 34.92 2.99 3.42
CA LEU A 157 35.39 4.33 3.81
C LEU A 157 36.89 4.52 3.61
N ALA A 158 37.68 3.45 3.75
CA ALA A 158 39.13 3.47 3.55
C ALA A 158 39.55 3.45 2.07
N SER A 159 38.68 2.99 1.16
CA SER A 159 39.05 2.82 -0.25
C SER A 159 38.81 4.09 -1.09
N PRO A 160 39.79 4.55 -1.89
CA PRO A 160 39.62 5.70 -2.78
C PRO A 160 38.68 5.42 -3.97
N LEU A 161 38.36 4.15 -4.26
CA LEU A 161 37.49 3.74 -5.38
C LEU A 161 35.99 3.74 -5.01
N THR A 162 35.67 3.84 -3.73
CA THR A 162 34.30 3.88 -3.21
C THR A 162 33.40 4.92 -3.87
N PRO A 163 33.79 6.20 -4.07
CA PRO A 163 32.92 7.17 -4.73
C PRO A 163 32.58 6.76 -6.17
N ALA A 164 33.52 6.20 -6.93
CA ALA A 164 33.27 5.73 -8.29
C ALA A 164 32.29 4.55 -8.30
N LEU A 165 32.44 3.61 -7.35
CA LEU A 165 31.54 2.47 -7.20
C LEU A 165 30.12 2.89 -6.81
N LEU A 166 29.97 3.87 -5.90
CA LEU A 166 28.69 4.44 -5.50
C LEU A 166 27.99 5.14 -6.69
N LEU A 167 28.73 5.89 -7.51
CA LEU A 167 28.18 6.53 -8.71
C LEU A 167 27.80 5.51 -9.78
N ALA A 168 28.63 4.49 -10.02
CA ALA A 168 28.33 3.42 -10.97
C ALA A 168 27.07 2.64 -10.57
N THR A 169 26.93 2.30 -9.29
CA THR A 169 25.73 1.64 -8.76
C THR A 169 24.49 2.54 -8.86
N ALA A 170 24.62 3.83 -8.57
CA ALA A 170 23.54 4.80 -8.74
C ALA A 170 23.09 4.92 -10.21
N ALA A 171 24.04 4.98 -11.15
CA ALA A 171 23.75 5.03 -12.59
C ALA A 171 23.05 3.75 -13.09
N LEU A 172 23.47 2.57 -12.60
CA LEU A 172 22.80 1.31 -12.89
C LEU A 172 21.37 1.29 -12.35
N LEU A 173 21.15 1.79 -11.13
CA LEU A 173 19.81 1.88 -10.53
C LEU A 173 18.90 2.85 -11.30
N LEU A 174 19.41 4.04 -11.65
CA LEU A 174 18.67 5.04 -12.42
C LEU A 174 18.32 4.53 -13.81
N THR A 175 19.26 3.90 -14.52
CA THR A 175 18.99 3.31 -15.84
C THR A 175 17.95 2.20 -15.74
N TRP A 176 18.04 1.35 -14.72
CA TRP A 176 17.05 0.30 -14.50
C TRP A 176 15.65 0.83 -14.13
N ALA A 177 15.58 1.93 -13.37
CA ALA A 177 14.35 2.58 -12.96
C ALA A 177 13.68 3.40 -14.08
N LEU A 178 14.46 4.19 -14.83
CA LEU A 178 13.96 5.13 -15.84
C LEU A 178 13.68 4.48 -17.21
N ARG A 179 14.47 3.48 -17.61
CA ARG A 179 14.30 2.79 -18.90
C ARG A 179 12.87 2.25 -19.15
N PRO A 180 12.19 1.61 -18.18
CA PRO A 180 10.80 1.20 -18.39
C PRO A 180 9.81 2.38 -18.43
N LEU A 181 10.08 3.49 -17.74
CA LEU A 181 9.20 4.67 -17.73
C LEU A 181 9.25 5.46 -19.04
N LEU A 182 10.37 5.39 -19.77
CA LEU A 182 10.59 6.15 -21.00
C LEU A 182 10.24 5.33 -22.26
N ARG A 183 9.82 4.07 -22.11
CA ARG A 183 9.39 3.21 -23.22
C ARG A 183 7.89 3.40 -23.49
N VAL A 184 7.57 3.65 -24.75
CA VAL A 184 6.19 3.63 -25.25
C VAL A 184 5.81 2.19 -25.58
N THR A 185 4.77 1.66 -24.96
CA THR A 185 4.26 0.30 -25.17
C THR A 185 2.73 0.31 -25.13
N ASP A 186 2.10 -0.56 -25.92
CA ASP A 186 0.64 -0.68 -26.00
C ASP A 186 0.01 -1.14 -24.67
N LEU A 187 -1.18 -0.60 -24.39
CA LEU A 187 -1.97 -0.96 -23.22
C LEU A 187 -2.60 -2.35 -23.41
N PRO A 188 -2.33 -3.35 -22.56
CA PRO A 188 -3.16 -4.54 -22.46
C PRO A 188 -4.48 -4.26 -21.72
N VAL A 189 -5.35 -5.27 -21.78
CA VAL A 189 -6.63 -5.34 -21.10
C VAL A 189 -6.48 -5.20 -19.58
N GLN A 190 -7.25 -4.28 -18.98
CA GLN A 190 -7.27 -4.03 -17.54
C GLN A 190 -8.06 -5.10 -16.78
N ASP A 191 -7.56 -5.47 -15.59
CA ASP A 191 -8.25 -6.38 -14.67
C ASP A 191 -9.46 -5.71 -14.01
N SER A 192 -10.41 -6.52 -13.53
CA SER A 192 -11.61 -6.07 -12.82
C SER A 192 -11.27 -5.10 -11.67
N PRO A 193 -11.84 -3.88 -11.62
CA PRO A 193 -11.46 -2.86 -10.64
C PRO A 193 -11.71 -3.22 -9.17
N LEU A 194 -12.63 -4.16 -8.91
CA LEU A 194 -13.01 -4.64 -7.57
C LEU A 194 -12.22 -5.88 -7.12
N GLU A 195 -11.32 -6.40 -7.96
CA GLU A 195 -10.48 -7.53 -7.58
C GLU A 195 -9.72 -7.21 -6.28
N SER A 196 -9.72 -8.13 -5.31
CA SER A 196 -9.14 -7.92 -3.99
C SER A 196 -7.75 -8.56 -3.81
N THR A 197 -7.18 -9.19 -4.85
CA THR A 197 -5.84 -9.80 -4.86
C THR A 197 -4.77 -8.71 -4.93
N SER A 198 -4.67 -7.98 -3.83
CA SER A 198 -3.77 -6.85 -3.58
C SER A 198 -2.29 -7.23 -3.50
N LEU A 199 -1.86 -8.30 -4.16
CA LEU A 199 -0.44 -8.64 -4.34
C LEU A 199 0.22 -7.67 -5.34
N GLY A 200 0.16 -6.36 -5.06
CA GLY A 200 0.88 -5.32 -5.78
C GLY A 200 0.14 -4.02 -6.07
N ARG A 201 -1.07 -3.83 -5.53
CA ARG A 201 -1.89 -2.65 -5.87
C ARG A 201 -1.70 -1.44 -4.96
N ALA A 202 -0.93 -1.55 -3.87
CA ALA A 202 -0.74 -0.45 -2.92
C ALA A 202 -0.35 0.88 -3.61
N ASN A 203 0.46 0.84 -4.68
CA ASN A 203 0.85 2.02 -5.47
C ASN A 203 0.81 1.78 -7.00
N ALA A 204 -0.18 1.07 -7.53
CA ALA A 204 -0.22 0.75 -8.96
C ALA A 204 -1.55 1.09 -9.62
N VAL A 205 -1.83 2.39 -9.76
CA VAL A 205 -2.26 2.86 -11.08
C VAL A 205 -0.98 2.84 -11.91
N ARG A 206 -0.85 1.85 -12.79
CA ARG A 206 -0.10 2.12 -14.01
C ARG A 206 -1.01 3.00 -14.83
N GLY A 207 -0.59 4.25 -15.07
CA GLY A 207 -1.27 5.13 -16.02
C GLY A 207 -1.24 4.57 -17.45
N ASP A 208 -0.42 3.55 -17.69
CA ASP A 208 -0.05 3.09 -19.02
C ASP A 208 -0.64 1.73 -19.39
N GLY A 209 -1.65 1.23 -18.68
CA GLY A 209 -2.30 -0.06 -18.96
C GLY A 209 -1.43 -1.31 -18.84
N THR A 210 -0.09 -1.23 -18.92
CA THR A 210 0.79 -2.38 -19.05
C THR A 210 0.67 -3.32 -17.85
N PRO A 211 0.68 -4.65 -18.04
CA PRO A 211 0.49 -5.56 -16.93
C PRO A 211 1.80 -5.59 -16.14
N PRO A 212 1.77 -5.59 -14.79
CA PRO A 212 3.00 -5.68 -14.00
C PRO A 212 3.89 -6.77 -14.56
N ALA A 213 5.14 -6.43 -14.91
CA ALA A 213 6.11 -7.42 -15.34
C ALA A 213 6.31 -8.35 -14.13
N ARG A 214 5.58 -9.45 -14.10
CA ARG A 214 5.62 -10.44 -13.03
C ARG A 214 6.70 -11.46 -13.38
N GLY A 215 7.51 -11.85 -12.39
CA GLY A 215 8.38 -13.01 -12.56
C GLY A 215 7.55 -14.26 -12.87
N ALA A 216 8.19 -15.35 -13.31
CA ALA A 216 7.50 -16.60 -13.63
C ALA A 216 6.56 -17.05 -12.49
N LEU A 217 7.01 -16.95 -11.24
CA LEU A 217 6.21 -17.25 -10.05
C LEU A 217 4.97 -16.35 -9.92
N GLY A 218 5.09 -15.04 -10.14
CA GLY A 218 3.96 -14.12 -10.05
C GLY A 218 2.92 -14.34 -11.16
N ARG A 219 3.36 -14.77 -12.36
CA ARG A 219 2.44 -15.17 -13.45
C ARG A 219 1.72 -16.47 -13.10
N ARG A 220 2.44 -17.46 -12.57
CA ARG A 220 1.86 -18.74 -12.12
C ARG A 220 0.83 -18.53 -11.00
N LEU A 221 1.17 -17.77 -9.96
CA LEU A 221 0.25 -17.46 -8.85
C LEU A 221 -1.01 -16.77 -9.36
N ARG A 222 -0.88 -15.78 -10.25
CA ARG A 222 -2.03 -15.14 -10.86
C ARG A 222 -2.89 -16.11 -11.66
N GLY A 223 -2.28 -16.96 -12.48
CA GLY A 223 -2.99 -17.99 -13.23
C GLY A 223 -3.80 -18.92 -12.32
N LEU A 224 -3.28 -19.26 -11.14
CA LEU A 224 -4.04 -20.04 -10.14
C LEU A 224 -5.25 -19.28 -9.60
N PHE A 225 -5.10 -17.99 -9.29
CA PHE A 225 -6.19 -17.12 -8.87
C PHE A 225 -7.26 -16.97 -9.95
N ASP A 226 -6.84 -16.72 -11.20
CA ASP A 226 -7.73 -16.56 -12.36
C ASP A 226 -8.49 -17.86 -12.65
N GLN A 227 -7.82 -19.02 -12.60
CA GLN A 227 -8.45 -20.34 -12.75
C GLN A 227 -9.48 -20.62 -11.64
N ALA A 228 -9.15 -20.31 -10.38
CA ALA A 228 -10.09 -20.46 -9.27
C ALA A 228 -11.33 -19.56 -9.43
N ALA A 229 -11.12 -18.31 -9.85
CA ALA A 229 -12.21 -17.37 -10.13
C ALA A 229 -13.11 -17.86 -11.28
N GLN A 230 -12.52 -18.33 -12.38
CA GLN A 230 -13.26 -18.85 -13.54
C GLN A 230 -14.09 -20.09 -13.18
N ARG A 231 -13.50 -21.07 -12.48
CA ARG A 231 -14.25 -22.25 -12.00
C ARG A 231 -15.40 -21.85 -11.08
N ALA A 232 -15.19 -20.88 -10.19
CA ALA A 232 -16.22 -20.41 -9.28
C ALA A 232 -17.38 -19.72 -10.02
N LEU A 233 -17.08 -18.96 -11.08
CA LEU A 233 -18.07 -18.32 -11.93
C LEU A 233 -18.87 -19.35 -12.74
N GLU A 234 -18.20 -20.31 -13.37
CA GLU A 234 -18.83 -21.39 -14.13
C GLU A 234 -19.79 -22.22 -13.26
N ARG A 235 -19.37 -22.57 -12.02
CA ARG A 235 -20.23 -23.26 -11.06
C ARG A 235 -21.45 -22.43 -10.67
N ALA A 236 -21.28 -21.13 -10.45
CA ALA A 236 -22.40 -20.23 -10.09
C ALA A 236 -23.38 -20.10 -11.26
N LEU A 237 -22.87 -19.96 -12.48
CA LEU A 237 -23.66 -19.87 -13.70
C LEU A 237 -24.39 -21.19 -14.01
N ALA A 238 -23.75 -22.34 -13.83
CA ALA A 238 -24.40 -23.64 -13.97
C ALA A 238 -25.53 -23.84 -12.94
N ARG A 239 -25.32 -23.44 -11.69
CA ARG A 239 -26.36 -23.50 -10.64
C ARG A 239 -27.53 -22.56 -10.96
N TYR A 240 -27.24 -21.35 -11.43
CA TYR A 240 -28.28 -20.41 -11.84
C TYR A 240 -29.10 -20.94 -13.04
N ARG A 241 -28.45 -21.55 -14.03
CA ARG A 241 -29.13 -22.18 -15.18
C ARG A 241 -30.03 -23.35 -14.77
N ARG A 242 -29.60 -24.16 -13.79
CA ARG A 242 -30.40 -25.30 -13.29
C ARG A 242 -31.59 -24.87 -12.45
N SER A 243 -31.43 -23.83 -11.63
CA SER A 243 -32.46 -23.37 -10.71
C SER A 243 -32.37 -21.85 -10.57
N PRO A 244 -33.03 -21.09 -11.47
CA PRO A 244 -33.01 -19.63 -11.41
C PRO A 244 -33.77 -19.17 -10.17
N GLY A 245 -33.07 -18.50 -9.27
CA GLY A 245 -33.63 -17.95 -8.03
C GLY A 245 -32.84 -16.75 -7.54
N ALA A 246 -33.42 -15.99 -6.60
CA ALA A 246 -32.83 -14.75 -6.08
C ALA A 246 -31.46 -15.00 -5.43
N ALA A 247 -31.31 -16.10 -4.69
CA ALA A 247 -30.05 -16.48 -4.04
C ALA A 247 -28.96 -16.85 -5.06
N GLN A 248 -29.30 -17.60 -6.10
CA GLN A 248 -28.37 -18.00 -7.17
C GLN A 248 -27.97 -16.80 -8.03
N ARG A 249 -28.92 -15.89 -8.31
CA ARG A 249 -28.67 -14.62 -8.99
C ARG A 249 -27.71 -13.74 -8.18
N LEU A 250 -27.94 -13.59 -6.88
CA LEU A 250 -27.05 -12.86 -5.99
C LEU A 250 -25.66 -13.51 -5.95
N ALA A 251 -25.57 -14.84 -5.93
CA ALA A 251 -24.30 -15.55 -6.00
C ALA A 251 -23.55 -15.28 -7.32
N LEU A 252 -24.25 -15.21 -8.45
CA LEU A 252 -23.66 -14.87 -9.74
C LEU A 252 -23.15 -13.42 -9.75
N VAL A 253 -23.96 -12.47 -9.31
CA VAL A 253 -23.57 -11.05 -9.19
C VAL A 253 -22.35 -10.89 -8.29
N ARG A 254 -22.32 -11.60 -7.15
CA ARG A 254 -21.17 -11.65 -6.25
C ARG A 254 -19.90 -12.15 -6.95
N ARG A 255 -20.00 -13.19 -7.79
CA ARG A 255 -18.84 -13.72 -8.54
C ARG A 255 -18.35 -12.78 -9.63
N LEU A 256 -19.25 -12.00 -10.24
CA LEU A 256 -18.89 -10.98 -11.23
C LEU A 256 -18.21 -9.77 -10.56
N LEU A 257 -18.76 -9.29 -9.43
CA LEU A 257 -18.21 -8.15 -8.70
C LEU A 257 -16.92 -8.50 -7.95
N LEU A 258 -16.87 -9.69 -7.31
CA LEU A 258 -15.77 -10.14 -6.45
C LEU A 258 -15.23 -11.51 -6.93
N PRO A 259 -14.55 -11.56 -8.08
CA PRO A 259 -14.11 -12.82 -8.70
C PRO A 259 -13.19 -13.66 -7.79
N HIS A 260 -12.38 -12.99 -6.97
CA HIS A 260 -11.37 -13.60 -6.11
C HIS A 260 -11.78 -13.77 -4.64
N ASP A 261 -13.03 -13.47 -4.28
CA ASP A 261 -13.60 -13.77 -2.96
C ASP A 261 -14.42 -15.06 -3.02
N ASN A 262 -13.79 -16.10 -3.60
CA ASN A 262 -14.24 -17.48 -3.61
C ASN A 262 -13.39 -18.30 -2.62
N PRO A 263 -13.91 -19.42 -2.07
CA PRO A 263 -13.20 -20.15 -1.01
C PRO A 263 -11.82 -20.62 -1.45
N GLU A 264 -11.66 -21.08 -2.70
CA GLU A 264 -10.38 -21.52 -3.26
C GLU A 264 -9.35 -20.36 -3.29
N ALA A 265 -9.76 -19.20 -3.78
CA ALA A 265 -8.93 -18.00 -3.82
C ALA A 265 -8.64 -17.42 -2.43
N ILE A 266 -9.56 -17.52 -1.47
CA ILE A 266 -9.33 -17.09 -0.08
C ILE A 266 -8.26 -17.98 0.54
N VAL A 267 -8.37 -19.30 0.41
CA VAL A 267 -7.36 -20.25 0.91
C VAL A 267 -6.00 -20.01 0.26
N LEU A 268 -5.96 -19.86 -1.07
CA LEU A 268 -4.72 -19.55 -1.80
C LEU A 268 -4.08 -18.26 -1.28
N ARG A 269 -4.88 -17.22 -1.04
CA ARG A 269 -4.40 -15.95 -0.48
C ARG A 269 -3.85 -16.10 0.93
N LEU A 270 -4.57 -16.82 1.80
CA LEU A 270 -4.12 -17.10 3.15
C LEU A 270 -2.79 -17.86 3.14
N ALA A 271 -2.65 -18.87 2.27
CA ALA A 271 -1.42 -19.64 2.12
C ALA A 271 -0.24 -18.77 1.62
N VAL A 272 -0.45 -17.94 0.60
CA VAL A 272 0.58 -17.04 0.07
C VAL A 272 1.02 -16.02 1.13
N VAL A 273 0.07 -15.40 1.84
CA VAL A 273 0.38 -14.43 2.89
C VAL A 273 1.06 -15.13 4.06
N ALA A 274 0.61 -16.31 4.47
CA ALA A 274 1.24 -17.09 5.53
C ALA A 274 2.69 -17.43 5.18
N ALA A 275 2.95 -17.94 3.97
CA ALA A 275 4.32 -18.21 3.51
C ALA A 275 5.19 -16.96 3.54
N PHE A 276 4.67 -15.82 3.09
CA PHE A 276 5.41 -14.56 3.08
C PHE A 276 5.68 -14.02 4.50
N VAL A 277 4.68 -14.05 5.38
CA VAL A 277 4.80 -13.59 6.77
C VAL A 277 5.75 -14.49 7.55
N THR A 278 5.64 -15.81 7.41
CA THR A 278 6.56 -16.77 8.04
C THR A 278 7.99 -16.56 7.54
N PHE A 279 8.19 -16.42 6.23
CA PHE A 279 9.51 -16.10 5.68
C PHE A 279 10.06 -14.79 6.22
N TYR A 280 9.26 -13.71 6.24
CA TYR A 280 9.68 -12.42 6.77
C TYR A 280 10.02 -12.49 8.27
N PHE A 281 9.23 -13.22 9.04
CA PHE A 281 9.46 -13.43 10.47
C PHE A 281 10.82 -14.09 10.73
N PHE A 282 11.11 -15.21 10.05
CA PHE A 282 12.37 -15.92 10.21
C PHE A 282 13.57 -15.22 9.57
N ALA A 283 13.42 -14.57 8.42
CA ALA A 283 14.52 -13.93 7.72
C ALA A 283 14.89 -12.56 8.32
N ALA A 284 13.91 -11.69 8.54
CA ALA A 284 14.15 -10.30 8.91
C ALA A 284 14.04 -10.06 10.43
N MET A 285 13.15 -10.79 11.10
CA MET A 285 12.68 -10.41 12.43
C MET A 285 13.08 -11.40 13.54
N HIS A 286 13.91 -12.41 13.24
CA HIS A 286 14.30 -13.48 14.18
C HIS A 286 14.92 -13.02 15.52
N ARG A 287 15.40 -11.76 15.62
CA ARG A 287 15.97 -11.18 16.85
C ARG A 287 15.04 -10.23 17.59
N GLN A 288 13.89 -9.89 17.03
CA GLN A 288 12.99 -8.91 17.63
C GLN A 288 11.96 -9.61 18.52
N ARG A 289 11.77 -9.09 19.74
CA ARG A 289 10.69 -9.52 20.62
C ARG A 289 9.40 -8.81 20.20
N PHE A 290 8.44 -9.56 19.68
CA PHE A 290 7.14 -9.01 19.31
C PHE A 290 6.19 -9.05 20.49
N SER A 291 5.48 -7.95 20.72
CA SER A 291 4.35 -7.96 21.64
C SER A 291 3.14 -8.60 20.96
N ALA A 292 2.42 -9.44 21.70
CA ALA A 292 1.15 -10.03 21.27
C ALA A 292 0.13 -8.96 20.79
N ALA A 293 0.13 -7.80 21.45
CA ALA A 293 -0.70 -6.66 21.08
C ALA A 293 -0.34 -6.05 19.70
N ALA A 294 0.94 -5.99 19.34
CA ALA A 294 1.34 -5.49 18.02
C ALA A 294 0.93 -6.45 16.91
N VAL A 295 1.15 -7.75 17.12
CA VAL A 295 0.87 -8.79 16.12
C VAL A 295 -0.61 -8.82 15.72
N GLY A 296 -1.53 -8.79 16.69
CA GLY A 296 -2.96 -8.78 16.39
C GLY A 296 -3.44 -7.50 15.72
N ALA A 297 -2.87 -6.33 16.06
CA ALA A 297 -3.17 -5.08 15.37
C ALA A 297 -2.73 -5.13 13.90
N TYR A 298 -1.55 -5.70 13.61
CA TYR A 298 -1.10 -5.92 12.23
C TYR A 298 -2.00 -6.91 11.46
N ALA A 299 -2.48 -7.97 12.12
CA ALA A 299 -3.42 -8.91 11.51
C ALA A 299 -4.73 -8.22 11.08
N ILE A 300 -5.27 -7.34 11.94
CA ILE A 300 -6.45 -6.53 11.62
C ILE A 300 -6.16 -5.55 10.48
N LEU A 301 -5.01 -4.88 10.49
CA LEU A 301 -4.61 -3.97 9.42
C LEU A 301 -4.52 -4.70 8.07
N LEU A 302 -3.93 -5.89 8.03
CA LEU A 302 -3.86 -6.72 6.83
C LEU A 302 -5.25 -7.12 6.34
N ALA A 303 -6.16 -7.50 7.24
CA ALA A 303 -7.53 -7.83 6.90
C ALA A 303 -8.29 -6.62 6.31
N LEU A 304 -8.16 -5.45 6.92
CA LEU A 304 -8.85 -4.21 6.50
C LEU A 304 -8.30 -3.60 5.21
N SER A 305 -7.07 -3.92 4.82
CA SER A 305 -6.40 -3.40 3.62
C SER A 305 -7.17 -3.60 2.29
N ARG A 306 -8.19 -4.47 2.28
CA ARG A 306 -9.07 -4.72 1.13
C ARG A 306 -10.16 -3.65 0.93
N PHE A 307 -10.71 -3.06 1.98
CA PHE A 307 -11.84 -2.12 1.87
C PHE A 307 -11.51 -0.81 1.13
N PRO A 308 -10.31 -0.22 1.27
CA PRO A 308 -9.93 0.94 0.47
C PRO A 308 -9.83 0.65 -1.03
N GLN A 309 -9.69 -0.63 -1.41
CA GLN A 309 -9.69 -1.06 -2.81
C GLN A 309 -11.11 -1.17 -3.34
N LEU A 310 -12.06 -1.58 -2.49
CA LEU A 310 -13.49 -1.58 -2.83
C LEU A 310 -13.98 -0.17 -3.16
N GLY A 311 -13.70 0.84 -2.32
CA GLY A 311 -14.13 2.21 -2.60
C GLY A 311 -13.55 2.78 -3.91
N ARG A 312 -12.30 2.43 -4.23
CA ARG A 312 -11.66 2.78 -5.52
C ARG A 312 -12.23 1.99 -6.70
N GLY A 313 -12.47 0.69 -6.51
CA GLY A 313 -13.01 -0.19 -7.53
C GLY A 313 -14.46 0.14 -7.87
N MET A 314 -15.28 0.53 -6.89
CA MET A 314 -16.66 0.96 -7.10
C MET A 314 -16.75 2.21 -7.99
N LEU A 315 -15.86 3.20 -7.85
CA LEU A 315 -15.82 4.33 -8.78
C LEU A 315 -15.46 3.92 -10.20
N ARG A 316 -14.47 3.04 -10.33
CA ARG A 316 -13.97 2.60 -11.63
C ARG A 316 -14.94 1.69 -12.35
N MET A 317 -15.76 0.96 -11.59
CA MET A 317 -16.82 0.14 -12.14
C MET A 317 -18.05 0.95 -12.52
N ARG A 318 -18.17 2.26 -12.21
CA ARG A 318 -19.36 3.06 -12.55
C ARG A 318 -19.84 2.86 -14.01
N PRO A 319 -18.97 2.86 -15.03
CA PRO A 319 -19.41 2.57 -16.40
C PRO A 319 -19.93 1.13 -16.56
N ASN A 320 -19.21 0.13 -16.04
CA ASN A 320 -19.60 -1.28 -16.13
C ASN A 320 -20.80 -1.65 -15.23
N LEU A 321 -21.09 -0.83 -14.21
CA LEU A 321 -22.26 -0.95 -13.36
C LEU A 321 -23.53 -0.60 -14.14
N ALA A 322 -23.44 0.17 -15.22
CA ALA A 322 -24.55 0.40 -16.15
C ALA A 322 -24.94 -0.90 -16.87
N ASP A 323 -23.96 -1.65 -17.37
CA ASP A 323 -24.22 -2.96 -18.00
C ASP A 323 -24.85 -3.93 -16.99
N LEU A 324 -24.36 -3.93 -15.75
CA LEU A 324 -24.94 -4.73 -14.68
C LEU A 324 -26.37 -4.27 -14.35
N TYR A 325 -26.63 -2.95 -14.35
CA TYR A 325 -27.96 -2.38 -14.12
C TYR A 325 -28.95 -2.82 -15.19
N LEU A 326 -28.56 -2.72 -16.47
CA LEU A 326 -29.36 -3.15 -17.61
C LEU A 326 -29.60 -4.67 -17.58
N THR A 327 -28.57 -5.46 -17.27
CA THR A 327 -28.68 -6.93 -17.19
C THR A 327 -29.56 -7.37 -16.02
N LEU A 328 -29.52 -6.64 -14.90
CA LEU A 328 -30.37 -6.94 -13.75
C LEU A 328 -31.81 -6.45 -13.96
N ALA A 329 -32.06 -5.45 -14.80
CA ALA A 329 -33.38 -4.86 -15.01
C ALA A 329 -34.19 -4.69 -13.69
N PRO A 330 -33.61 -4.02 -12.67
CA PRO A 330 -34.24 -3.88 -11.36
C PRO A 330 -35.51 -3.03 -11.47
N ARG A 331 -36.54 -3.33 -10.66
CA ARG A 331 -37.81 -2.59 -10.71
C ARG A 331 -37.66 -1.18 -10.11
N THR A 332 -36.71 -1.02 -9.19
CA THR A 332 -36.43 0.27 -8.54
C THR A 332 -34.93 0.52 -8.38
N ARG A 333 -34.54 1.79 -8.24
CA ARG A 333 -33.15 2.20 -7.97
C ARG A 333 -32.62 1.61 -6.65
N GLY A 334 -33.45 1.61 -5.61
CA GLY A 334 -33.10 1.05 -4.31
C GLY A 334 -32.88 -0.46 -4.35
N GLU A 335 -33.63 -1.21 -5.17
CA GLU A 335 -33.45 -2.66 -5.34
C GLU A 335 -32.08 -3.01 -5.95
N TYR A 336 -31.62 -2.20 -6.90
CA TYR A 336 -30.27 -2.32 -7.46
C TYR A 336 -29.18 -2.10 -6.42
N GLN A 337 -29.26 -0.96 -5.71
CA GLN A 337 -28.26 -0.60 -4.68
C GLN A 337 -28.27 -1.58 -3.52
N LYS A 338 -29.43 -2.09 -3.14
CA LYS A 338 -29.57 -3.17 -2.16
C LYS A 338 -28.88 -4.44 -2.64
N THR A 339 -29.11 -4.86 -3.90
CA THR A 339 -28.45 -6.04 -4.47
C THR A 339 -26.92 -5.91 -4.46
N VAL A 340 -26.39 -4.73 -4.78
CA VAL A 340 -24.95 -4.45 -4.70
C VAL A 340 -24.45 -4.49 -3.26
N ALA A 341 -25.14 -3.83 -2.32
CA ALA A 341 -24.79 -3.84 -0.90
C ALA A 341 -24.79 -5.26 -0.31
N ASP A 342 -25.82 -6.06 -0.62
CA ASP A 342 -25.96 -7.46 -0.20
C ASP A 342 -24.89 -8.36 -0.83
N ALA A 343 -24.39 -8.01 -2.02
CA ALA A 343 -23.24 -8.68 -2.62
C ALA A 343 -21.95 -8.39 -1.85
N LEU A 344 -21.73 -7.14 -1.44
CA LEU A 344 -20.53 -6.70 -0.74
C LEU A 344 -20.50 -7.10 0.74
N TRP A 345 -21.65 -7.35 1.36
CA TRP A 345 -21.76 -7.81 2.75
C TRP A 345 -20.90 -9.03 3.08
N LEU A 346 -20.67 -9.92 2.10
CA LEU A 346 -19.80 -11.09 2.23
C LEU A 346 -18.36 -10.74 2.64
N LEU A 347 -17.90 -9.52 2.38
CA LEU A 347 -16.55 -9.08 2.74
C LEU A 347 -16.33 -8.98 4.25
N VAL A 348 -17.38 -8.75 5.04
CA VAL A 348 -17.29 -8.68 6.50
C VAL A 348 -16.84 -10.02 7.08
N PRO A 349 -17.57 -11.14 6.92
CA PRO A 349 -17.15 -12.42 7.47
C PRO A 349 -15.82 -12.91 6.86
N VAL A 350 -15.58 -12.65 5.56
CA VAL A 350 -14.30 -13.03 4.94
C VAL A 350 -13.13 -12.25 5.56
N SER A 351 -13.29 -10.95 5.82
CA SER A 351 -12.29 -10.11 6.47
C SER A 351 -12.04 -10.56 7.91
N THR A 352 -13.09 -10.83 8.69
CA THR A 352 -12.97 -11.34 10.07
C THR A 352 -12.24 -12.68 10.11
N LEU A 353 -12.60 -13.64 9.23
CA LEU A 353 -11.90 -14.92 9.14
C LEU A 353 -10.42 -14.74 8.73
N THR A 354 -10.15 -13.79 7.84
CA THR A 354 -8.77 -13.45 7.44
C THR A 354 -7.98 -12.88 8.62
N ALA A 355 -8.57 -11.98 9.41
CA ALA A 355 -7.96 -11.42 10.62
C ALA A 355 -7.66 -12.52 11.65
N LEU A 356 -8.60 -13.44 11.87
CA LEU A 356 -8.41 -14.59 12.76
C LEU A 356 -7.29 -15.51 12.28
N ALA A 357 -7.27 -15.86 10.99
CA ALA A 357 -6.22 -16.69 10.42
C ALA A 357 -4.82 -16.05 10.58
N TYR A 358 -4.70 -14.75 10.35
CA TYR A 358 -3.44 -14.03 10.55
C TYR A 358 -3.07 -13.88 12.03
N THR A 359 -4.06 -13.75 12.91
CA THR A 359 -3.83 -13.72 14.37
C THR A 359 -3.35 -15.08 14.86
N LEU A 360 -3.94 -16.19 14.39
CA LEU A 360 -3.50 -17.56 14.67
C LEU A 360 -2.07 -17.79 14.21
N LEU A 361 -1.74 -17.37 12.99
CA LEU A 361 -0.37 -17.44 12.49
C LEU A 361 0.59 -16.65 13.39
N GLY A 362 0.20 -15.43 13.79
CA GLY A 362 0.97 -14.59 14.69
C GLY A 362 1.20 -15.22 16.08
N ILE A 363 0.16 -15.83 16.65
CA ILE A 363 0.23 -16.59 17.91
C ILE A 363 1.26 -17.71 17.79
N ALA A 364 1.21 -18.49 16.72
CA ALA A 364 2.12 -19.60 16.48
C ALA A 364 3.57 -19.15 16.30
N LEU A 365 3.81 -18.06 15.56
CA LEU A 365 5.15 -17.54 15.30
C LEU A 365 5.80 -16.93 16.56
N VAL A 366 5.03 -16.24 17.39
CA VAL A 366 5.54 -15.49 18.56
C VAL A 366 5.43 -16.29 19.87
N HIS A 367 4.81 -17.47 19.85
CA HIS A 367 4.53 -18.27 21.05
C HIS A 367 3.80 -17.43 22.11
N ALA A 368 2.69 -16.81 21.69
CA ALA A 368 1.98 -15.85 22.54
C ALA A 368 1.47 -16.48 23.84
N ALA A 369 1.73 -15.82 24.97
CA ALA A 369 1.33 -16.30 26.30
C ALA A 369 -0.20 -16.34 26.51
N GLU A 370 -0.96 -15.48 25.82
CA GLU A 370 -2.42 -15.36 25.99
C GLU A 370 -3.15 -15.44 24.63
N PRO A 371 -3.20 -16.62 23.99
CA PRO A 371 -3.77 -16.78 22.65
C PRO A 371 -5.28 -16.51 22.60
N GLY A 372 -6.02 -16.90 23.66
CA GLY A 372 -7.47 -16.69 23.74
C GLY A 372 -7.85 -15.21 23.70
N ARG A 373 -7.11 -14.36 24.43
CA ARG A 373 -7.34 -12.90 24.47
C ARG A 373 -7.16 -12.27 23.08
N MET A 374 -6.11 -12.68 22.36
CA MET A 374 -5.84 -12.20 21.01
C MET A 374 -6.95 -12.58 20.03
N LEU A 375 -7.41 -13.84 20.06
CA LEU A 375 -8.45 -14.33 19.14
C LEU A 375 -9.80 -13.67 19.39
N VAL A 376 -10.20 -13.51 20.65
CA VAL A 376 -11.47 -12.84 21.01
C VAL A 376 -11.44 -11.37 20.60
N ALA A 377 -10.36 -10.64 20.92
CA ALA A 377 -10.20 -9.26 20.48
C ALA A 377 -10.23 -9.14 18.94
N ALA A 378 -9.51 -10.01 18.24
CA ALA A 378 -9.47 -10.02 16.78
C ALA A 378 -10.82 -10.37 16.14
N ALA A 379 -11.59 -11.29 16.71
CA ALA A 379 -12.93 -11.64 16.23
C ALA A 379 -13.88 -10.43 16.32
N ILE A 380 -13.98 -9.84 17.51
CA ILE A 380 -14.93 -8.75 17.80
C ILE A 380 -14.53 -7.49 17.03
N VAL A 381 -13.29 -7.04 17.18
CA VAL A 381 -12.80 -5.82 16.54
C VAL A 381 -12.69 -6.00 15.04
N GLY A 382 -12.28 -7.17 14.55
CA GLY A 382 -12.24 -7.48 13.12
C GLY A 382 -13.60 -7.40 12.46
N ALA A 383 -14.65 -7.94 13.11
CA ALA A 383 -16.02 -7.82 12.62
C ALA A 383 -16.53 -6.38 12.64
N ALA A 384 -16.40 -5.69 13.78
CA ALA A 384 -16.81 -4.30 13.93
C ALA A 384 -16.11 -3.37 12.93
N ALA A 385 -14.77 -3.45 12.84
CA ALA A 385 -14.00 -2.63 11.93
C ALA A 385 -14.29 -2.95 10.46
N SER A 386 -14.59 -4.20 10.12
CA SER A 386 -14.99 -4.58 8.76
C SER A 386 -16.35 -3.98 8.37
N LEU A 387 -17.30 -3.91 9.31
CA LEU A 387 -18.60 -3.23 9.11
C LEU A 387 -18.42 -1.72 8.89
N VAL A 388 -17.62 -1.08 9.77
CA VAL A 388 -17.30 0.35 9.65
C VAL A 388 -16.60 0.62 8.32
N ALA A 389 -15.56 -0.15 7.99
CA ALA A 389 -14.80 0.02 6.75
C ALA A 389 -15.68 -0.18 5.52
N LEU A 390 -16.55 -1.19 5.51
CA LEU A 390 -17.47 -1.43 4.41
C LEU A 390 -18.44 -0.26 4.24
N GLY A 391 -19.10 0.19 5.31
CA GLY A 391 -20.05 1.29 5.27
C GLY A 391 -19.37 2.59 4.80
N VAL A 392 -18.26 2.95 5.43
CA VAL A 392 -17.52 4.17 5.13
C VAL A 392 -16.96 4.17 3.71
N HIS A 393 -16.48 3.03 3.18
CA HIS A 393 -16.00 2.98 1.79
C HIS A 393 -17.11 2.85 0.74
N LEU A 394 -18.34 2.53 1.16
CA LEU A 394 -19.52 2.52 0.29
C LEU A 394 -20.05 3.95 0.04
N ILE A 395 -20.12 4.78 1.09
CA ILE A 395 -20.63 6.17 1.01
C ILE A 395 -19.54 7.25 0.97
N GLY A 396 -18.28 6.85 1.15
CA GLY A 396 -17.15 7.75 1.39
C GLY A 396 -16.83 8.70 0.24
N PRO A 397 -15.99 9.71 0.50
CA PRO A 397 -15.68 10.78 -0.44
C PRO A 397 -15.13 10.25 -1.77
N GLU A 398 -15.43 10.93 -2.87
CA GLU A 398 -14.95 10.53 -4.21
C GLU A 398 -13.48 10.91 -4.44
N GLY A 399 -13.04 12.02 -3.85
CA GLY A 399 -11.68 12.55 -4.00
C GLY A 399 -10.59 11.71 -3.32
N ASN A 400 -9.40 11.70 -3.92
CA ASN A 400 -8.25 10.92 -3.44
C ASN A 400 -7.81 11.32 -2.01
N VAL A 401 -7.81 12.62 -1.70
CA VAL A 401 -7.40 13.14 -0.37
C VAL A 401 -8.39 12.71 0.71
N GLY A 402 -9.70 12.90 0.46
CA GLY A 402 -10.75 12.50 1.39
C GLY A 402 -10.72 11.00 1.69
N ARG A 403 -10.48 10.16 0.67
CA ARG A 403 -10.33 8.71 0.86
C ARG A 403 -9.10 8.33 1.64
N GLY A 404 -7.99 9.03 1.42
CA GLY A 404 -6.75 8.82 2.16
C GLY A 404 -6.96 9.06 3.65
N LEU A 405 -7.58 10.20 3.99
CA LEU A 405 -7.92 10.57 5.37
C LEU A 405 -8.87 9.56 6.00
N VAL A 406 -9.95 9.21 5.31
CA VAL A 406 -10.93 8.22 5.77
C VAL A 406 -10.28 6.86 6.02
N ASN A 407 -9.44 6.39 5.10
CA ASN A 407 -8.71 5.13 5.29
C ASN A 407 -7.77 5.20 6.49
N LEU A 408 -7.06 6.31 6.67
CA LEU A 408 -6.19 6.52 7.83
C LEU A 408 -6.97 6.44 9.14
N VAL A 409 -8.12 7.12 9.23
CA VAL A 409 -8.99 7.10 10.40
C VAL A 409 -9.52 5.70 10.69
N VAL A 410 -10.00 4.98 9.66
CA VAL A 410 -10.52 3.61 9.83
C VAL A 410 -9.43 2.64 10.28
N VAL A 411 -8.24 2.71 9.69
CA VAL A 411 -7.11 1.83 10.05
C VAL A 411 -6.60 2.14 11.46
N LEU A 412 -6.32 3.40 11.77
CA LEU A 412 -5.84 3.80 13.10
C LEU A 412 -6.90 3.53 14.17
N GLY A 413 -8.16 3.83 13.89
CA GLY A 413 -9.28 3.55 14.78
C GLY A 413 -9.42 2.05 15.08
N ALA A 414 -9.28 1.19 14.07
CA ALA A 414 -9.30 -0.26 14.26
C ALA A 414 -8.11 -0.78 15.10
N MET A 415 -6.91 -0.21 14.90
CA MET A 415 -5.74 -0.55 15.71
C MET A 415 -5.92 -0.13 17.18
N LEU A 416 -6.40 1.09 17.41
CA LEU A 416 -6.71 1.61 18.74
C LEU A 416 -7.80 0.77 19.42
N ALA A 417 -8.87 0.42 18.69
CA ALA A 417 -9.92 -0.45 19.21
C ALA A 417 -9.41 -1.85 19.55
N TYR A 418 -8.46 -2.40 18.79
CA TYR A 418 -7.83 -3.67 19.12
C TYR A 418 -6.98 -3.57 20.39
N TRP A 419 -6.12 -2.56 20.51
CA TRP A 419 -5.31 -2.38 21.72
C TRP A 419 -6.17 -2.12 22.94
N GLY A 420 -7.18 -1.25 22.83
CA GLY A 420 -8.16 -0.99 23.88
C GLY A 420 -8.93 -2.24 24.27
N GLY A 421 -9.40 -3.03 23.29
CA GLY A 421 -10.10 -4.28 23.53
C GLY A 421 -9.20 -5.36 24.15
N TYR A 422 -7.95 -5.47 23.71
CA TYR A 422 -6.96 -6.37 24.28
C TYR A 422 -6.65 -6.01 25.74
N TRP A 423 -6.51 -4.72 26.05
CA TRP A 423 -6.34 -4.23 27.41
C TRP A 423 -7.59 -4.49 28.27
N LEU A 424 -8.79 -4.19 27.75
CA LEU A 424 -10.07 -4.37 28.44
C LEU A 424 -10.30 -5.84 28.82
N LEU A 425 -9.98 -6.77 27.91
CA LEU A 425 -10.03 -8.21 28.17
C LEU A 425 -9.03 -8.64 29.25
N GLY A 426 -7.88 -7.97 29.34
CA GLY A 426 -6.90 -8.20 30.41
C GLY A 426 -7.38 -7.68 31.76
N ALA A 427 -8.03 -6.50 31.79
CA ALA A 427 -8.48 -5.85 33.01
C ALA A 427 -9.76 -6.48 33.61
N LEU A 428 -10.73 -6.83 32.78
CA LEU A 428 -12.04 -7.36 33.20
C LEU A 428 -12.14 -8.89 33.11
N GLY A 429 -11.08 -9.55 32.65
CA GLY A 429 -11.11 -10.97 32.28
C GLY A 429 -11.83 -11.23 30.95
N LEU A 430 -11.66 -12.44 30.42
CA LEU A 430 -12.10 -12.79 29.07
C LEU A 430 -13.62 -12.67 28.87
N ALA A 431 -14.44 -13.14 29.81
CA ALA A 431 -15.89 -13.17 29.63
C ALA A 431 -16.52 -11.76 29.68
N LEU A 432 -16.31 -11.03 30.77
CA LEU A 432 -16.84 -9.67 30.94
C LEU A 432 -16.20 -8.68 29.98
N GLY A 433 -14.90 -8.79 29.73
CA GLY A 433 -14.20 -8.00 28.72
C GLY A 433 -14.72 -8.26 27.30
N ALA A 434 -15.06 -9.51 26.95
CA ALA A 434 -15.61 -9.83 25.63
C ALA A 434 -17.04 -9.33 25.47
N ALA A 435 -17.86 -9.45 26.51
CA ALA A 435 -19.23 -8.94 26.50
C ALA A 435 -19.24 -7.42 26.32
N THR A 436 -18.46 -6.70 27.13
CA THR A 436 -18.35 -5.23 27.05
C THR A 436 -17.78 -4.77 25.71
N LEU A 437 -16.67 -5.37 25.25
CA LEU A 437 -16.09 -5.07 23.94
C LEU A 437 -17.06 -5.39 22.80
N GLY A 438 -17.77 -6.52 22.89
CA GLY A 438 -18.76 -6.96 21.91
C GLY A 438 -19.90 -5.96 21.79
N VAL A 439 -20.50 -5.56 22.91
CA VAL A 439 -21.58 -4.57 22.94
C VAL A 439 -21.10 -3.26 22.34
N LEU A 440 -19.95 -2.72 22.75
CA LEU A 440 -19.48 -1.42 22.25
C LEU A 440 -19.07 -1.48 20.77
N ALA A 441 -18.21 -2.42 20.40
CA ALA A 441 -17.64 -2.46 19.05
C ALA A 441 -18.66 -2.92 18.00
N LEU A 442 -19.43 -3.97 18.27
CA LEU A 442 -20.39 -4.49 17.29
C LEU A 442 -21.60 -3.56 17.15
N SER A 443 -22.12 -2.98 18.23
CA SER A 443 -23.23 -2.02 18.12
C SER A 443 -22.83 -0.82 17.27
N PHE A 444 -21.63 -0.28 17.49
CA PHE A 444 -21.08 0.80 16.68
C PHE A 444 -20.92 0.38 15.21
N GLY A 445 -20.30 -0.77 14.93
CA GLY A 445 -20.10 -1.26 13.56
C GLY A 445 -21.42 -1.50 12.83
N VAL A 446 -22.41 -2.11 13.50
CA VAL A 446 -23.74 -2.36 12.94
C VAL A 446 -24.49 -1.06 12.69
N ALA A 447 -24.44 -0.09 13.61
CA ALA A 447 -25.06 1.22 13.44
C ALA A 447 -24.48 1.97 12.24
N VAL A 448 -23.15 2.01 12.12
CA VAL A 448 -22.46 2.64 10.97
C VAL A 448 -22.85 1.96 9.67
N TRP A 449 -22.89 0.63 9.63
CA TRP A 449 -23.31 -0.09 8.43
C TRP A 449 -24.74 0.23 8.03
N PHE A 450 -25.71 0.13 8.95
CA PHE A 450 -27.11 0.37 8.60
C PHE A 450 -27.35 1.82 8.16
N ALA A 451 -26.70 2.78 8.81
CA ALA A 451 -26.73 4.18 8.39
C ALA A 451 -26.17 4.34 6.97
N ALA A 452 -25.00 3.76 6.69
CA ALA A 452 -24.37 3.82 5.37
C ALA A 452 -25.16 3.08 4.29
N GLN A 453 -25.76 1.94 4.61
CA GLN A 453 -26.59 1.16 3.69
C GLN A 453 -27.86 1.93 3.31
N LYS A 454 -28.53 2.55 4.30
CA LYS A 454 -29.71 3.39 4.07
C LYS A 454 -29.37 4.59 3.19
N GLU A 455 -28.31 5.31 3.53
CA GLU A 455 -27.80 6.45 2.74
C GLU A 455 -27.43 6.02 1.31
N TYR A 456 -26.74 4.89 1.14
CA TYR A 456 -26.36 4.38 -0.17
C TYR A 456 -27.58 4.04 -1.03
N GLN A 457 -28.64 3.47 -0.45
CA GLN A 457 -29.90 3.16 -1.14
C GLN A 457 -30.75 4.38 -1.53
N GLN A 458 -30.48 5.54 -0.90
CA GLN A 458 -31.18 6.80 -1.19
C GLN A 458 -30.49 7.61 -2.28
N ARG A 459 -29.19 7.40 -2.50
CA ARG A 459 -28.42 8.13 -3.53
C ARG A 459 -28.82 7.69 -4.92
N GLU A 460 -28.70 8.57 -5.90
CA GLU A 460 -28.86 8.16 -7.29
C GLU A 460 -27.66 7.32 -7.74
N PRO A 461 -27.89 6.20 -8.47
CA PRO A 461 -26.79 5.43 -9.04
C PRO A 461 -26.07 6.29 -10.08
N ARG A 462 -24.78 6.53 -9.85
CA ARG A 462 -23.91 7.25 -10.80
C ARG A 462 -23.17 6.25 -11.67
N PHE A 463 -23.29 6.40 -12.99
CA PHE A 463 -22.59 5.58 -13.98
C PHE A 463 -21.44 6.32 -14.67
N ASP A 464 -21.34 7.63 -14.46
CA ASP A 464 -20.31 8.46 -15.08
C ASP A 464 -18.91 8.07 -14.62
N ALA A 465 -17.95 8.14 -15.55
CA ALA A 465 -16.55 8.00 -15.24
C ALA A 465 -16.13 9.12 -14.25
N PRO A 466 -15.28 8.82 -13.26
CA PRO A 466 -14.80 9.85 -12.34
C PRO A 466 -14.03 10.93 -13.14
N LEU A 467 -14.57 12.15 -13.16
CA LEU A 467 -13.84 13.33 -13.61
C LEU A 467 -12.70 13.54 -12.59
N GLY A 468 -11.46 13.37 -13.07
CA GLY A 468 -10.27 13.13 -12.24
C GLY A 468 -9.90 14.22 -11.26
#